data_AF-A0A7Z9K3L4-F1
#
_entry.id   AF-A0A7Z9K3L4-F1
#
_cell.length_a   1.000
_cell.length_b   1.000
_cell.length_c   1.000
_cell.angle_alpha   90.00
_cell.angle_beta   90.00
_cell.angle_gamma   90.00
#
_symmetry.space_group_name_H-M   'P 1'
#
loop_
_entity.id
_entity.type
_entity.pdbx_description
1 polymer ?
#
loop_
_entity_poly.entity_id
_entity_poly.type
_entity_poly.pdbx_seq_one_letter_code
_entity_poly.pdbx_strand_id
1 'polypeptide(L)' 'MKNLLRTLGGEVIDPPPIWLMRQAGRHLEEYKKLRKKADSFLSFCYSPDLALEATLQPVRRYHMDG' A
#
# COMPACT_ATOMS: atom_id res chain seq x y z
N MET A 1 -11.94 7.60 -13.26
CA MET A 1 -10.46 7.55 -13.17
C MET A 1 -10.07 7.86 -11.74
N LYS A 2 -9.09 7.18 -11.12
CA LYS A 2 -8.68 7.44 -9.72
C LYS A 2 -8.22 8.90 -9.54
N ASN A 3 -8.51 9.52 -8.39
CA ASN A 3 -8.19 10.93 -8.12
C ASN A 3 -6.70 11.25 -8.34
N LEU A 4 -5.80 10.35 -7.92
CA LEU A 4 -4.36 10.47 -8.17
C LEU A 4 -4.02 10.68 -9.66
N LEU A 5 -4.63 9.91 -10.57
CA LEU A 5 -4.35 10.01 -12.00
C LEU A 5 -4.91 11.31 -12.60
N ARG A 6 -6.06 11.77 -12.12
CA ARG A 6 -6.66 13.05 -12.54
C ARG A 6 -5.79 14.23 -12.15
N THR A 7 -5.31 14.24 -10.90
CA THR A 7 -4.36 15.25 -10.41
C THR A 7 -3.06 15.24 -11.20
N LEU A 8 -2.49 14.07 -11.49
CA LEU A 8 -1.30 13.96 -12.35
C LEU A 8 -1.58 14.40 -13.80
N GLY A 9 -2.83 14.34 -14.26
CA GLY A 9 -3.30 14.87 -15.53
C GLY A 9 -3.57 16.39 -15.54
N GLY A 10 -3.33 17.08 -14.43
CA GLY A 10 -3.49 18.54 -14.33
C GLY A 10 -4.86 19.01 -13.83
N GLU A 11 -5.77 18.10 -13.46
CA GLU A 11 -7.05 18.48 -12.85
C GLU A 11 -6.85 18.91 -11.39
N VAL A 12 -7.50 20.02 -10.99
CA VAL A 12 -7.57 20.42 -9.58
C VAL A 12 -8.63 19.56 -8.87
N ILE A 13 -8.21 18.80 -7.87
CA ILE A 13 -9.07 17.88 -7.10
C ILE A 13 -9.04 18.31 -5.63
N ASP A 14 -10.22 18.35 -4.99
CA ASP A 14 -10.40 18.63 -3.56
C ASP A 14 -11.25 17.53 -2.91
N PRO A 15 -10.75 16.84 -1.86
CA PRO A 15 -9.40 16.95 -1.29
C PRO A 15 -8.31 16.42 -2.24
N PRO A 16 -7.06 16.91 -2.13
CA PRO A 16 -5.95 16.38 -2.93
C PRO A 16 -5.68 14.90 -2.58
N PRO A 17 -5.38 14.04 -3.57
CA PRO A 17 -5.13 12.63 -3.33
C PRO A 17 -3.84 12.43 -2.53
N ILE A 18 -3.84 11.46 -1.61
CA ILE A 18 -2.70 11.15 -0.74
C ILE A 18 -2.23 9.71 -0.86
N TRP A 19 -0.92 9.54 -0.83
CA TRP A 19 -0.22 8.26 -0.66
C TRP A 19 1.10 8.53 0.05
N LEU A 20 1.67 7.50 0.68
CA LEU A 20 2.95 7.63 1.38
C LEU A 20 3.95 6.59 0.89
N MET A 21 5.19 7.02 0.66
CA MET A 21 6.28 6.08 0.44
C MET A 21 6.42 5.16 1.66
N ARG A 22 6.53 3.86 1.39
CA ARG A 22 6.60 2.80 2.43
C ARG A 22 5.33 2.72 3.31
N GLN A 23 4.16 3.05 2.75
CA GLN A 23 2.86 2.86 3.40
C GLN A 23 2.60 1.41 3.85
N ALA A 24 3.04 0.41 3.09
CA ALA A 24 3.05 -0.98 3.51
C ALA A 24 4.37 -1.28 4.25
N GLY A 25 4.35 -1.28 5.58
CA GLY A 25 5.59 -1.48 6.32
C GLY A 25 5.43 -1.73 7.81
N ARG A 26 6.57 -1.83 8.49
CA ARG A 26 6.71 -2.24 9.90
C ARG A 26 6.05 -1.32 10.92
N HIS A 27 5.46 -0.20 10.53
CA HIS A 27 4.64 0.60 11.45
C HIS A 27 3.24 0.00 11.66
N LEU A 28 2.80 -0.89 10.75
CA LEU A 28 1.54 -1.63 10.85
C LEU A 28 1.76 -2.97 11.55
N GLU A 29 0.93 -3.27 12.55
CA GLU A 29 0.98 -4.55 13.28
C GLU A 29 0.54 -5.72 12.40
N GLU A 30 -0.45 -5.51 11.54
CA GLU A 30 -0.91 -6.45 10.53
C GLU A 30 0.18 -6.82 9.52
N TYR A 31 1.03 -5.85 9.13
CA TYR A 31 2.17 -6.09 8.26
C TYR A 31 3.22 -6.95 8.98
N LYS A 32 3.54 -6.63 10.24
CA LYS A 32 4.47 -7.44 11.05
C LYS A 32 4.00 -8.88 11.18
N LYS A 33 2.69 -9.10 11.42
CA LYS A 33 2.10 -10.44 11.51
C LYS A 33 2.19 -11.19 10.18
N LEU A 34 1.88 -10.52 9.06
CA LEU A 34 1.98 -11.12 7.73
C LEU A 34 3.43 -11.46 7.38
N ARG A 35 4.38 -10.57 7.67
CA ARG A 35 5.81 -10.75 7.38
C ARG A 35 6.40 -11.98 8.07
N LYS A 36 5.87 -12.39 9.24
CA LYS A 36 6.29 -13.60 9.96
C LYS A 36 5.90 -14.90 9.25
N LYS A 37 5.02 -14.87 8.23
CA LYS A 37 4.61 -16.05 7.46
C LYS A 37 5.63 -16.48 6.38
N ALA A 38 6.67 -15.68 6.16
CA ALA A 38 7.71 -15.98 5.17
C ALA A 38 9.10 -16.01 5.82
N ASP A 39 9.91 -16.98 5.42
CA ASP A 39 11.23 -17.23 6.02
C ASP A 39 12.22 -16.09 5.78
N SER A 40 12.19 -15.50 4.59
CA SER A 40 13.06 -14.38 4.19
C SER A 40 12.29 -13.23 3.58
N PHE A 41 12.93 -12.05 3.50
CA PHE A 41 12.31 -10.88 2.89
C PHE A 41 12.10 -11.08 1.38
N LEU A 42 13.08 -11.70 0.70
CA LEU A 42 12.94 -12.01 -0.72
C LEU A 42 11.81 -13.02 -0.96
N SER A 43 11.70 -14.09 -0.15
CA SER A 43 10.58 -15.04 -0.27
C SER A 43 9.22 -14.38 -0.03
N PHE A 44 9.16 -13.38 0.86
CA PHE A 44 7.96 -12.58 1.08
C PHE A 44 7.61 -11.75 -0.16
N CYS A 45 8.59 -11.07 -0.75
CA CYS A 45 8.40 -10.26 -1.96
C CYS A 45 8.02 -11.10 -3.19
N TYR A 46 8.56 -12.32 -3.31
CA TYR A 46 8.29 -13.21 -4.43
C TYR A 46 7.06 -14.09 -4.24
N SER A 47 6.38 -14.02 -3.10
CA SER A 47 5.08 -14.66 -2.90
C SER A 47 3.97 -13.69 -3.34
N PRO A 48 3.24 -13.98 -4.44
CA PRO A 48 2.19 -13.09 -4.93
C PRO A 48 1.10 -12.83 -3.89
N ASP A 49 0.68 -13.85 -3.15
CA ASP A 49 -0.37 -13.73 -2.13
C ASP A 49 0.05 -12.85 -0.95
N LEU A 50 1.29 -13.01 -0.48
CA LEU A 50 1.82 -12.19 0.62
C LEU A 50 2.06 -10.74 0.16
N ALA A 51 2.58 -10.54 -1.05
CA ALA A 51 2.80 -9.22 -1.61
C ALA A 51 1.47 -8.49 -1.86
N LEU A 52 0.46 -9.19 -2.37
CA LEU A 52 -0.90 -8.67 -2.54
C LEU A 52 -1.47 -8.22 -1.19
N GLU A 53 -1.44 -9.09 -0.19
CA GLU A 53 -1.99 -8.80 1.12
C GLU A 53 -1.26 -7.62 1.79
N ALA A 54 0.07 -7.57 1.68
CA ALA A 54 0.86 -6.43 2.17
C ALA A 54 0.48 -5.11 1.50
N THR A 55 0.25 -5.13 0.19
CA THR A 55 -0.11 -3.95 -0.62
C THR A 55 -1.48 -3.40 -0.24
N LEU A 56 -2.45 -4.28 0.06
CA LEU A 56 -3.82 -3.87 0.36
C LEU A 56 -4.05 -3.40 1.79
N GLN A 57 -3.15 -3.72 2.74
CA GLN A 57 -3.29 -3.32 4.14
C GLN A 57 -3.43 -1.79 4.33
N PRO A 58 -2.54 -0.93 3.78
CA PRO A 58 -2.65 0.52 3.95
C PRO A 58 -3.88 1.11 3.25
N VAL A 59 -4.25 0.54 2.08
CA VAL A 59 -5.45 0.96 1.34
C VAL A 59 -6.71 0.71 2.17
N ARG A 60 -6.80 -0.46 2.83
CA ARG A 60 -7.95 -0.77 3.71
C ARG A 60 -7.95 0.05 5.00
N ARG A 61 -6.78 0.38 5.55
CA ARG A 61 -6.66 1.09 6.84
C ARG A 61 -6.85 2.60 6.72
N TYR A 62 -6.29 3.18 5.67
CA TYR A 62 -6.19 4.63 5.51
C TYR A 62 -6.92 5.17 4.28
N HIS A 63 -7.45 4.30 3.42
CA HIS A 63 -8.12 4.68 2.18
C HIS A 63 -7.25 5.53 1.24
N MET A 64 -5.96 5.19 1.15
CA MET A 64 -5.00 5.87 0.28
C MET A 64 -5.45 5.85 -1.19
N ASP A 65 -5.13 6.91 -1.93
CA ASP A 65 -5.51 7.10 -3.33
C ASP A 65 -4.56 6.40 -4.32
N GLY A 66 -3.39 5.97 -3.85
CA GLY A 66 -2.27 5.40 -4.59
C GLY A 66 -1.80 4.03 -4.11
#